data_AF-A0A439SGB4-F1
#
_entry.id   AF-A0A439SGB4-F1
#
_cell.length_a   1.000
_cell.length_b   1.000
_cell.length_c   1.000
_cell.angle_alpha   90.00
_cell.angle_beta   90.00
_cell.angle_gamma   90.00
#
_symmetry.space_group_name_H-M   'P 1'
#
loop_
_entity.id
_entity.type
_entity.pdbx_description
1 polymer ?
#
loop_
_entity_poly.entity_id
_entity_poly.type
_entity_poly.pdbx_seq_one_letter_code
_entity_poly.pdbx_strand_id
1 'polypeptide(L)' 'MTFDDTAIDWLAKLLSDAATAEIMPRFRRLDEGEVRQKTSAADLVTQADVNAERLITVR' A
#
# COMPACT_ATOMS: atom_id res chain seq x y z
N MET A 1 17.94 -16.11 -7.22
CA MET A 1 17.58 -14.74 -7.63
C MET A 1 18.28 -13.82 -6.65
N THR A 2 19.18 -12.96 -7.13
CA THR A 2 19.93 -12.03 -6.27
C THR A 2 19.48 -10.63 -6.64
N PHE A 3 19.01 -9.86 -5.65
CA PHE A 3 18.72 -8.44 -5.83
C PHE A 3 20.01 -7.67 -5.59
N ASP A 4 20.36 -6.78 -6.51
CA ASP A 4 21.46 -5.82 -6.32
C ASP A 4 20.95 -4.56 -5.63
N ASP A 5 21.86 -3.69 -5.23
CA ASP A 5 21.54 -2.45 -4.52
C ASP A 5 20.60 -1.55 -5.34
N THR A 6 20.70 -1.59 -6.67
CA THR A 6 19.83 -0.81 -7.55
C THR A 6 18.38 -1.30 -7.50
N ALA A 7 18.16 -2.61 -7.48
CA ALA A 7 16.84 -3.20 -7.33
C ALA A 7 16.22 -2.88 -5.95
N ILE A 8 17.04 -2.83 -4.90
CA ILE A 8 16.60 -2.44 -3.56
C ILE A 8 16.22 -0.96 -3.52
N ASP A 9 17.04 -0.08 -4.08
CA ASP A 9 16.76 1.36 -4.15
C ASP A 9 15.48 1.66 -4.95
N TRP A 10 15.29 0.95 -6.06
CA TRP A 10 14.06 1.04 -6.85
C TRP A 10 12.84 0.61 -6.04
N LEU A 11 12.91 -0.53 -5.34
CA LEU A 11 11.81 -1.03 -4.52
C LEU A 11 11.48 -0.06 -3.38
N ALA A 12 12.49 0.44 -2.67
CA ALA A 12 12.32 1.41 -1.60
C ALA A 12 11.64 2.68 -2.09
N LYS A 13 12.03 3.17 -3.27
CA LYS A 13 11.41 4.34 -3.91
C LYS A 13 9.94 4.07 -4.28
N LEU A 14 9.66 2.93 -4.90
CA LEU A 14 8.29 2.54 -5.26
C LEU A 14 7.37 2.48 -4.04
N LEU A 15 7.83 1.86 -2.94
CA LEU A 15 7.07 1.75 -1.71
C LEU A 15 6.86 3.12 -1.04
N SER A 16 7.89 3.98 -1.04
CA SER A 16 7.78 5.35 -0.51
C SER A 16 6.78 6.20 -1.28
N ASP A 17 6.77 6.08 -2.62
CA ASP A 17 5.84 6.81 -3.48
C ASP A 17 4.39 6.34 -3.24
N ALA A 18 4.16 5.02 -3.14
CA ALA A 18 2.85 4.45 -2.84
C ALA A 18 2.34 4.86 -1.44
N ALA A 19 3.22 4.84 -0.44
CA ALA A 19 2.87 5.27 0.92
C ALA A 19 2.49 6.75 0.97
N THR A 20 3.26 7.60 0.29
CA THR A 20 3.00 9.05 0.24
C THR A 20 1.68 9.35 -0.47
N ALA A 21 1.40 8.67 -1.58
CA ALA A 21 0.20 8.90 -2.38
C ALA A 21 -1.07 8.35 -1.72
N GLU A 22 -1.00 7.15 -1.13
CA GLU A 22 -2.22 6.41 -0.74
C GLU A 22 -2.40 6.22 0.76
N ILE A 23 -1.31 6.03 1.51
CA ILE A 23 -1.37 5.71 2.96
C ILE A 23 -1.39 6.99 3.80
N MET A 24 -0.42 7.88 3.61
CA MET A 24 -0.26 9.08 4.45
C MET A 24 -1.48 10.00 4.50
N PRO A 25 -2.21 10.28 3.40
CA PRO A 25 -3.40 11.13 3.44
C PRO A 25 -4.55 10.54 4.27
N ARG A 26 -4.61 9.21 4.37
CA ARG A 26 -5.69 8.44 5.03
C ARG A 26 -5.28 7.96 6.42
N PHE A 27 -4.01 8.07 6.76
CA PHE A 27 -3.49 7.66 8.06
C PHE A 27 -4.19 8.42 9.18
N ARG A 28 -4.88 7.68 10.06
CA ARG A 28 -5.69 8.22 11.18
C ARG A 28 -6.83 9.17 10.74
N ARG A 29 -7.24 9.11 9.46
CA ARG A 29 -8.29 9.95 8.87
C ARG A 29 -9.26 9.11 8.01
N LEU A 30 -9.43 7.84 8.35
CA LEU A 30 -10.32 6.93 7.63
C LEU A 30 -11.78 7.30 7.93
N ASP A 31 -12.57 7.51 6.88
CA ASP A 31 -14.01 7.75 6.99
C ASP A 31 -14.78 6.44 7.25
N GLU A 32 -16.00 6.55 7.78
CA GLU A 32 -16.89 5.41 7.97
C GLU A 32 -17.15 4.70 6.62
N GLY A 33 -16.68 3.46 6.49
CA GLY A 33 -16.80 2.65 5.27
C GLY A 33 -15.51 2.47 4.46
N GLU A 34 -14.41 3.15 4.83
CA GLU A 34 -13.09 2.95 4.20
C GLU A 34 -12.34 1.73 4.75
N VAL A 35 -12.90 1.04 5.74
CA VAL A 35 -12.40 -0.22 6.27
C VAL A 35 -13.34 -1.34 5.82
N ARG A 36 -12.80 -2.32 5.08
CA ARG A 36 -13.53 -3.52 4.64
C ARG A 36 -12.98 -4.75 5.34
N GLN A 37 -13.85 -5.70 5.63
CA GLN A 37 -13.48 -7.00 6.16
C GLN A 37 -13.31 -7.98 4.99
N LYS A 38 -12.14 -8.62 4.84
CA LYS A 38 -11.98 -9.73 3.88
C LYS A 38 -12.64 -11.00 4.45
N THR A 39 -13.04 -11.92 3.57
CA THR A 39 -13.74 -13.18 3.90
C THR A 39 -12.91 -14.18 4.74
N SER A 40 -11.67 -13.83 5.09
CA SER A 40 -10.73 -14.57 5.95
C SER A 40 -10.55 -13.82 7.28
N ALA A 41 -10.51 -14.55 8.39
CA ALA A 41 -10.82 -14.10 9.75
C ALA A 41 -9.85 -13.11 10.43
N ALA A 42 -8.79 -12.60 9.77
CA ALA A 42 -7.75 -11.80 10.44
C ALA A 42 -7.58 -10.34 9.96
N ASP A 43 -8.00 -9.95 8.75
CA ASP A 43 -7.54 -8.66 8.20
C ASP A 43 -8.67 -7.69 7.89
N LEU A 44 -8.62 -6.57 8.60
CA LEU A 44 -9.17 -5.31 8.13
C LEU A 44 -8.28 -4.83 6.98
N VAL A 45 -8.89 -4.53 5.84
CA VAL A 45 -8.22 -3.87 4.73
C VAL A 45 -8.81 -2.48 4.58
N THR A 46 -7.95 -1.48 4.42
CA THR A 46 -8.39 -0.11 4.19
C THR A 46 -8.39 0.19 2.69
N GLN A 47 -9.10 1.25 2.30
CA GLN A 47 -9.03 1.77 0.94
C GLN A 47 -7.60 2.18 0.56
N ALA A 48 -6.79 2.62 1.53
CA ALA A 48 -5.38 2.94 1.31
C ALA A 48 -4.57 1.71 0.86
N ASP A 49 -4.78 0.56 1.50
CA ASP A 49 -4.07 -0.68 1.16
C ASP A 49 -4.39 -1.14 -0.27
N VAL A 50 -5.68 -1.12 -0.64
CA VAL A 50 -6.15 -1.50 -1.98
C VAL A 50 -5.59 -0.58 -3.06
N ASN A 51 -5.54 0.73 -2.79
CA ASN A 51 -5.00 1.70 -3.74
C ASN A 51 -3.48 1.57 -3.88
N ALA A 52 -2.76 1.35 -2.78
CA ALA A 52 -1.32 1.13 -2.81
C ALA A 52 -0.97 -0.12 -3.63
N GLU A 53 -1.70 -1.23 -3.44
CA GLU A 53 -1.54 -2.46 -4.23
C GLU A 53 -1.78 -2.19 -5.73
N ARG A 54 -2.86 -1.45 -6.06
CA ARG A 54 -3.15 -1.05 -7.44
C ARG A 54 -2.02 -0.22 -8.05
N LEU A 55 -1.50 0.76 -7.31
CA LEU A 55 -0.41 1.62 -7.77
C LEU A 55 0.86 0.82 -8.05
N ILE A 56 1.25 -0.05 -7.12
CA ILE A 56 2.44 -0.91 -7.26
C ILE A 56 2.29 -1.86 -8.46
N THR A 57 1.10 -2.42 -8.68
CA THR A 57 0.85 -3.40 -9.75
C THR A 57 0.98 -2.80 -11.16
N VAL A 58 0.74 -1.50 -11.34
CA VAL A 58 0.78 -0.84 -12.66
C VAL A 58 2.13 -0.18 -12.97
N ARG A 59 3.14 -0.34 -12.10
CA ARG A 59 4.50 0.17 -12.27
C ARG A 59 5.45 -0.92 -12.74
#